data_AF-A0AAV0FJQ4-F1
#
_entry.id   AF-A0AAV0FJQ4-F1
#
_cell.length_a   1.000
_cell.length_b   1.000
_cell.length_c   1.000
_cell.angle_alpha   90.00
_cell.angle_beta   90.00
_cell.angle_gamma   90.00
#
_symmetry.space_group_name_H-M   'P 1'
#
loop_
_entity.id
_entity.type
_entity.pdbx_description
1 polymer ?
#
loop_
_entity_poly.entity_id
_entity_poly.type
_entity_poly.pdbx_seq_one_letter_code
_entity_poly.pdbx_strand_id
1 'polypeptide(L)'
;MRPSDTDKPPYVARVEKIEADHRNSVKVRVRWYYRPEESVGGRRQFHGAKELFLSDHYDTQSAHTIEGKCIVHTFKNYTKLENVGQEDYFSRFEYKASTGGFTPDRVAVYCKCEMPYNPDDLMVQCEGCKDWFHPSCMGMSIDEAKKLEHFLCSDCSAQDEADRPLNSFHARPAAEPTKAESKRRKR
;
A
#
# COMPACT_ATOMS: atom_id res chain seq x y z
N MET A 1 25.40 -2.48 4.90
CA MET A 1 26.84 -2.42 4.52
C MET A 1 27.22 -0.97 4.41
N ARG A 2 28.40 -0.62 4.92
CA ARG A 2 28.83 0.77 5.01
C ARG A 2 28.88 1.43 3.63
N PRO A 3 28.23 2.60 3.44
CA PRO A 3 28.32 3.33 2.20
C PRO A 3 29.66 4.07 2.08
N SER A 4 30.05 4.41 0.86
CA SER A 4 31.22 5.25 0.61
C SER A 4 30.99 6.71 1.04
N ASP A 5 29.74 7.15 1.01
CA ASP A 5 29.25 8.46 1.44
C ASP A 5 28.47 8.30 2.75
N THR A 6 28.91 8.97 3.81
CA THR A 6 28.34 8.84 5.16
C THR A 6 26.95 9.44 5.30
N ASP A 7 26.53 10.30 4.36
CA ASP A 7 25.20 10.90 4.37
C ASP A 7 24.14 9.94 3.80
N LYS A 8 24.57 8.84 3.19
CA LYS A 8 23.68 7.82 2.63
C LYS A 8 23.30 6.76 3.66
N PRO A 9 22.08 6.21 3.58
CA PRO A 9 21.72 5.06 4.40
C PRO A 9 22.59 3.85 4.03
N PRO A 10 22.80 2.90 4.96
CA PRO A 10 23.54 1.68 4.67
C PRO A 10 22.99 0.93 3.45
N TYR A 11 23.90 0.41 2.63
CA TYR A 11 23.54 -0.44 1.49
C TYR A 11 23.02 -1.79 1.98
N VAL A 12 21.98 -2.29 1.32
CA VAL A 12 21.40 -3.61 1.62
C VAL A 12 21.86 -4.60 0.56
N ALA A 13 22.28 -5.78 1.00
CA ALA A 13 22.83 -6.80 0.13
C ALA A 13 22.43 -8.20 0.59
N ARG A 14 22.22 -9.10 -0.36
CA ARG A 14 22.13 -10.53 -0.11
C ARG A 14 23.52 -11.15 -0.20
N VAL A 15 23.96 -11.80 0.86
CA VAL A 15 25.22 -12.57 0.82
C VAL A 15 24.97 -13.86 0.04
N GLU A 16 25.69 -14.04 -1.07
CA GLU A 16 25.61 -15.22 -1.93
C GLU A 16 26.66 -16.27 -1.53
N LYS A 17 27.85 -15.81 -1.14
CA LYS A 17 28.96 -16.67 -0.73
C LYS A 17 29.88 -15.97 0.24
N ILE A 18 30.43 -16.71 1.19
CA ILE A 18 31.47 -16.25 2.11
C ILE A 18 32.73 -17.04 1.81
N GLU A 19 33.85 -16.36 1.63
CA GLU A 19 35.15 -16.96 1.32
C GLU A 19 36.21 -16.40 2.26
N ALA A 20 37.06 -17.28 2.80
CA ALA A 20 38.21 -16.90 3.61
C ALA A 20 39.50 -17.26 2.86
N ASP A 21 40.47 -16.34 2.83
CA ASP A 21 41.79 -16.63 2.26
C ASP A 21 42.73 -17.28 3.29
N HIS A 22 43.90 -17.72 2.82
CA HIS A 22 44.93 -18.34 3.67
C HIS A 22 45.52 -17.40 4.75
N ARG A 23 45.19 -16.11 4.71
CA ARG A 23 45.60 -15.10 5.69
C ARG A 23 44.44 -14.70 6.62
N ASN A 24 43.37 -15.50 6.67
CA ASN A 24 42.13 -15.24 7.42
C ASN A 24 41.41 -13.93 7.02
N SER A 25 41.68 -13.37 5.83
CA SER A 25 40.86 -12.28 5.29
C SER A 25 39.55 -12.86 4.75
N VAL A 26 38.43 -12.35 5.26
CA VAL A 26 37.10 -12.81 4.86
C VAL A 26 36.50 -11.85 3.83
N LYS A 27 36.15 -12.39 2.68
CA LYS A 27 35.42 -11.71 1.60
C LYS A 27 34.02 -12.31 1.47
N VAL A 28 33.08 -11.46 1.06
CA VAL A 28 31.69 -11.84 0.82
C VAL A 28 31.32 -11.48 -0.61
N ARG A 29 30.83 -12.46 -1.37
CA ARG A 29 30.17 -12.21 -2.64
C ARG A 29 28.73 -11.83 -2.35
N VAL A 30 28.32 -10.68 -2.86
CA VAL A 30 27.02 -10.08 -2.57
C VAL A 30 26.23 -9.83 -3.84
N ARG A 31 24.90 -9.82 -3.70
CA ARG A 31 23.93 -9.34 -4.69
C ARG A 31 23.22 -8.13 -4.11
N TRP A 32 23.28 -7.00 -4.79
CA TRP A 32 22.81 -5.73 -4.25
C TRP A 32 21.28 -5.61 -4.29
N TYR A 33 20.73 -5.03 -3.23
CA TYR A 33 19.39 -4.45 -3.25
C TYR A 33 19.50 -2.95 -3.53
N TYR A 34 18.67 -2.46 -4.44
CA TYR A 34 18.57 -1.04 -4.77
C TYR A 34 17.37 -0.43 -4.06
N ARG A 35 17.54 0.78 -3.55
CA ARG A 35 16.42 1.60 -3.08
C ARG A 35 15.70 2.24 -4.27
N PRO A 36 14.41 2.60 -4.16
CA PRO A 36 13.68 3.26 -5.22
C PRO A 36 14.38 4.51 -5.80
N GLU A 37 15.01 5.30 -4.95
CA GLU A 37 15.76 6.51 -5.30
C GLU A 37 17.01 6.23 -6.16
N GLU A 38 17.55 5.02 -6.06
CA GLU A 38 18.75 4.59 -6.79
C GLU A 38 18.41 3.96 -8.15
N SER A 39 17.13 3.71 -8.42
CA SER A 39 16.67 3.21 -9.71
C SER A 39 16.58 4.33 -10.76
N VAL A 40 16.71 3.99 -12.03
CA VAL A 40 16.62 4.96 -13.15
C VAL A 40 15.29 5.74 -13.14
N GLY A 41 14.20 5.12 -12.71
CA GLY A 41 12.87 5.75 -12.64
C GLY A 41 12.59 6.52 -11.35
N GLY A 42 13.51 6.49 -10.38
CA GLY A 42 13.34 7.10 -9.06
C GLY A 42 12.20 6.49 -8.23
N ARG A 43 11.94 7.09 -7.07
CA ARG A 43 10.81 6.72 -6.22
C ARG A 43 9.49 7.16 -6.85
N ARG A 44 8.52 6.25 -6.87
CA ARG A 44 7.13 6.49 -7.29
C ARG A 44 6.21 6.39 -6.08
N GLN A 45 5.00 6.93 -6.17
CA GLN A 45 4.04 6.98 -5.07
C GLN A 45 3.63 5.59 -4.54
N PHE A 46 3.70 4.54 -5.37
CA PHE A 46 3.36 3.19 -4.93
C PHE A 46 4.52 2.46 -4.24
N HIS A 47 5.72 3.06 -4.22
CA HIS A 47 6.89 2.46 -3.57
C HIS A 47 6.86 2.71 -2.07
N GLY A 48 6.84 1.63 -1.29
CA GLY A 48 6.87 1.71 0.17
C GLY A 48 8.21 2.23 0.70
N ALA A 49 8.22 2.82 1.89
CA ALA A 49 9.38 3.40 2.57
C ALA A 49 10.47 2.34 2.82
N LYS A 50 10.07 1.10 3.07
CA LYS A 50 10.95 -0.07 3.29
C LYS A 50 11.14 -0.94 2.05
N GLU A 51 10.75 -0.46 0.88
CA GLU A 51 10.87 -1.21 -0.37
C GLU A 51 12.30 -1.21 -0.89
N LEU A 52 12.72 -2.38 -1.38
CA LEU A 52 13.99 -2.62 -2.03
C LEU A 52 13.78 -3.45 -3.30
N PHE A 53 14.71 -3.33 -4.25
CA PHE A 53 14.70 -4.07 -5.51
C PHE A 53 15.90 -4.99 -5.60
N LEU A 54 15.67 -6.29 -5.74
CA LEU A 54 16.75 -7.25 -5.89
C LEU A 54 17.39 -7.08 -7.28
N SER A 55 18.63 -6.63 -7.35
CA SER A 55 19.24 -6.30 -8.64
C SER A 55 19.95 -7.48 -9.30
N ASP A 56 20.34 -7.36 -10.57
CA ASP A 56 21.33 -8.24 -11.24
C ASP A 56 22.80 -7.81 -10.98
N HIS A 57 23.04 -6.87 -10.07
CA HIS A 57 24.37 -6.36 -9.73
C HIS A 57 25.00 -7.20 -8.61
N TYR A 58 26.12 -7.85 -8.94
CA TYR A 58 26.94 -8.64 -8.02
C TYR A 58 28.29 -7.97 -7.79
N ASP A 59 28.82 -8.14 -6.59
CA ASP A 59 30.14 -7.62 -6.21
C ASP A 59 30.80 -8.50 -5.14
N THR A 60 32.09 -8.30 -4.89
CA THR A 60 32.85 -8.92 -3.82
C THR A 60 33.36 -7.86 -2.87
N GLN A 61 32.92 -7.92 -1.61
CA GLN A 61 33.25 -6.95 -0.58
C GLN A 61 34.01 -7.59 0.59
N SER A 62 34.76 -6.78 1.35
CA SER A 62 35.33 -7.24 2.61
C SER A 62 34.21 -7.44 3.64
N ALA A 63 34.26 -8.52 4.42
CA ALA A 63 33.28 -8.76 5.49
C ALA A 63 33.23 -7.63 6.53
N HIS A 64 34.32 -6.86 6.67
CA HIS A 64 34.41 -5.70 7.57
C HIS A 64 33.47 -4.54 7.19
N THR A 65 32.94 -4.54 5.96
CA THR A 65 31.97 -3.54 5.51
C THR A 65 30.54 -3.85 5.98
N ILE A 66 30.30 -5.02 6.57
CA ILE A 66 29.01 -5.41 7.11
C ILE A 66 28.81 -4.72 8.46
N GLU A 67 27.76 -3.90 8.55
CA GLU A 67 27.44 -3.14 9.77
C GLU A 67 26.41 -3.85 10.65
N GLY A 68 25.58 -4.70 10.05
CA GLY A 68 24.50 -5.39 10.73
C GLY A 68 23.77 -6.34 9.80
N LYS A 69 22.82 -7.08 10.37
CA LYS A 69 21.94 -7.99 9.65
C LYS A 69 20.53 -7.42 9.62
N CYS A 70 19.94 -7.38 8.43
CA CYS A 70 18.54 -7.02 8.19
C CYS A 70 17.74 -8.20 7.62
N ILE A 71 16.42 -8.03 7.53
CA ILE A 71 15.52 -8.99 6.90
C ILE A 71 14.84 -8.34 5.69
N VAL A 72 14.98 -8.96 4.52
CA VAL A 72 14.21 -8.57 3.33
C VAL A 72 13.13 -9.61 3.10
N HIS A 73 11.90 -9.25 3.46
CA HIS A 73 10.71 -10.09 3.34
C HIS A 73 10.22 -10.16 1.90
N THR A 74 9.47 -11.22 1.59
CA THR A 74 8.56 -11.17 0.44
C THR A 74 7.45 -10.17 0.73
N PHE A 75 6.87 -9.56 -0.30
CA PHE A 75 5.75 -8.62 -0.13
C PHE A 75 4.62 -9.19 0.75
N LYS A 76 4.21 -10.43 0.45
CA LYS A 76 3.15 -11.15 1.16
C LYS A 76 3.44 -11.35 2.64
N ASN A 77 4.70 -11.53 3.02
CA ASN A 77 5.08 -11.70 4.43
C ASN A 77 5.18 -10.35 5.13
N TYR A 78 5.72 -9.34 4.44
CA TYR A 78 5.82 -7.98 4.96
C TYR A 78 4.45 -7.40 5.31
N THR A 79 3.46 -7.54 4.42
CA THR A 79 2.09 -7.03 4.66
C THR A 79 1.35 -7.74 5.80
N LYS A 80 1.93 -8.79 6.38
CA LYS A 80 1.37 -9.54 7.52
C LYS A 80 2.08 -9.25 8.84
N LEU A 81 3.13 -8.43 8.83
CA LEU A 81 3.83 -8.04 10.05
C LEU A 81 2.90 -7.16 10.89
N GLU A 82 2.74 -7.51 12.17
CA GLU A 82 2.00 -6.68 13.12
C GLU A 82 2.73 -5.36 13.38
N ASN A 83 4.07 -5.41 13.44
CA ASN A 83 4.94 -4.26 13.63
C ASN A 83 6.14 -4.36 12.70
N VAL A 84 6.39 -3.28 11.94
CA VAL A 84 7.55 -3.19 11.05
C VAL A 84 8.72 -2.59 11.82
N GLY A 85 9.80 -3.36 11.98
CA GLY A 85 11.03 -2.92 12.64
C GLY A 85 11.92 -2.06 11.75
N GLN A 86 13.00 -1.52 12.33
CA GLN A 86 13.99 -0.72 11.59
C GLN A 86 14.73 -1.55 10.54
N GLU A 87 15.00 -2.81 10.85
CA GLU A 87 15.73 -3.79 10.04
C GLU A 87 14.83 -4.61 9.10
N ASP A 88 13.52 -4.35 9.09
CA ASP A 88 12.56 -5.01 8.21
C ASP A 88 12.40 -4.23 6.91
N TYR A 89 12.66 -4.92 5.81
CA TYR A 89 12.50 -4.45 4.44
C TYR A 89 11.64 -5.43 3.66
N PHE A 90 11.20 -5.04 2.46
CA PHE A 90 10.57 -5.98 1.54
C PHE A 90 11.03 -5.78 0.11
N SER A 91 10.94 -6.85 -0.66
CA SER A 91 11.19 -6.82 -2.10
C SER A 91 10.08 -7.55 -2.81
N ARG A 92 9.56 -6.93 -3.88
CA ARG A 92 8.56 -7.51 -4.78
C ARG A 92 8.94 -7.44 -6.25
N PHE A 93 10.02 -6.72 -6.55
CA PHE A 93 10.57 -6.58 -7.87
C PHE A 93 12.03 -7.03 -7.92
N GLU A 94 12.40 -7.62 -9.05
CA GLU A 94 13.79 -7.64 -9.49
C GLU A 94 14.09 -6.42 -10.37
N TYR A 95 15.29 -5.88 -10.24
CA TYR A 95 15.76 -4.72 -10.99
C TYR A 95 16.96 -5.08 -11.87
N LYS A 96 16.90 -4.75 -13.14
CA LYS A 96 18.04 -4.91 -14.06
C LYS A 96 18.86 -3.63 -14.05
N ALA A 97 19.90 -3.56 -13.23
CA ALA A 97 20.75 -2.38 -13.08
C ALA A 97 21.38 -1.92 -14.41
N SER A 98 21.59 -2.85 -15.34
CA SER A 98 22.10 -2.60 -16.69
C SER A 98 21.11 -1.87 -17.61
N THR A 99 19.80 -2.06 -17.44
CA THR A 99 18.77 -1.58 -18.38
C THR A 99 17.70 -0.70 -17.74
N GLY A 100 17.65 -0.65 -16.41
CA GLY A 100 16.58 0.02 -15.67
C GLY A 100 15.25 -0.76 -15.65
N GLY A 101 15.21 -1.97 -16.21
CA GLY A 101 14.01 -2.79 -16.30
C GLY A 101 13.61 -3.43 -14.97
N PHE A 102 12.32 -3.72 -14.82
CA PHE A 102 11.75 -4.39 -13.64
C PHE A 102 11.08 -5.71 -13.99
N THR A 103 11.14 -6.68 -13.07
CA THR A 103 10.43 -7.95 -13.16
C THR A 103 9.64 -8.19 -11.86
N PRO A 104 8.34 -8.56 -11.92
CA PRO A 104 7.53 -8.70 -13.14
C PRO A 104 7.24 -7.35 -13.80
N ASP A 105 7.00 -7.37 -15.11
CA ASP A 105 6.61 -6.21 -15.92
C ASP A 105 5.15 -5.79 -15.70
N ARG A 106 4.33 -6.70 -15.17
CA ARG A 106 2.92 -6.48 -14.83
C ARG A 106 2.69 -6.71 -13.35
N VAL A 107 1.91 -5.82 -12.77
CA VAL A 107 1.51 -5.86 -11.37
C VAL A 107 0.02 -5.59 -11.24
N ALA A 108 -0.60 -6.21 -10.24
CA ALA A 108 -1.97 -5.89 -9.88
C ALA A 108 -2.06 -4.44 -9.45
N VAL A 109 -3.08 -3.76 -9.97
CA VAL A 109 -3.41 -2.37 -9.64
C VAL A 109 -4.78 -2.34 -8.98
N TYR A 110 -4.99 -1.32 -8.16
CA TYR A 110 -6.21 -1.16 -7.38
C TYR A 110 -6.65 0.30 -7.40
N CYS A 111 -7.88 0.53 -6.95
CA CYS A 111 -8.50 1.83 -6.83
C CYS A 111 -8.67 2.52 -8.20
N LYS A 112 -9.40 3.65 -8.20
CA LYS A 112 -9.57 4.48 -9.40
C LYS A 112 -8.30 5.17 -9.89
N CYS A 113 -7.23 5.15 -9.11
CA CYS A 113 -5.92 5.66 -9.53
C CYS A 113 -5.11 4.64 -10.33
N GLU A 114 -5.56 3.38 -10.40
CA GLU A 114 -4.91 2.29 -11.14
C GLU A 114 -3.43 2.12 -10.76
N MET A 115 -3.15 2.16 -9.44
CA MET A 115 -1.79 2.04 -8.93
C MET A 115 -1.55 0.73 -8.18
N PRO A 116 -0.32 0.19 -8.21
CA PRO A 116 0.06 -0.93 -7.35
C PRO A 116 -0.11 -0.56 -5.87
N TYR A 117 -0.45 -1.54 -5.04
CA TYR A 117 -0.65 -1.32 -3.60
C TYR A 117 0.64 -0.87 -2.91
N ASN A 118 0.61 0.27 -2.21
CA ASN A 118 1.67 0.69 -1.30
C ASN A 118 1.35 0.19 0.12
N PRO A 119 2.20 -0.65 0.75
CA PRO A 119 1.92 -1.19 2.08
C PRO A 119 1.89 -0.15 3.20
N ASP A 120 2.37 1.07 2.95
CA ASP A 120 2.32 2.17 3.91
C ASP A 120 1.01 2.97 3.83
N ASP A 121 0.23 2.79 2.76
CA ASP A 121 -1.02 3.52 2.54
C ASP A 121 -2.23 2.69 2.96
N LEU A 122 -3.14 3.30 3.72
CA LEU A 122 -4.40 2.65 4.09
C LEU A 122 -5.29 2.48 2.86
N MET A 123 -5.88 1.29 2.70
CA MET A 123 -6.94 1.03 1.74
C MET A 123 -8.16 0.40 2.42
N VAL A 124 -9.35 0.69 1.90
CA VAL A 124 -10.62 0.10 2.32
C VAL A 124 -11.21 -0.75 1.20
N GLN A 125 -11.80 -1.90 1.53
CA GLN A 125 -12.39 -2.79 0.55
C GLN A 125 -13.88 -2.51 0.38
N CYS A 126 -14.34 -2.32 -0.85
CA CYS A 126 -15.76 -2.17 -1.17
C CYS A 126 -16.51 -3.50 -1.00
N GLU A 127 -17.66 -3.49 -0.35
CA GLU A 127 -18.45 -4.70 -0.14
C GLU A 127 -19.17 -5.19 -1.39
N GLY A 128 -19.45 -4.30 -2.35
CA GLY A 128 -20.06 -4.64 -3.63
C GLY A 128 -19.05 -5.27 -4.60
N CYS A 129 -18.10 -4.48 -5.10
CA CYS A 129 -17.15 -4.92 -6.13
C CYS A 129 -15.92 -5.68 -5.61
N LYS A 130 -15.70 -5.71 -4.28
CA LYS A 130 -14.52 -6.32 -3.62
C LYS A 130 -13.16 -5.72 -3.99
N ASP A 131 -13.14 -4.60 -4.71
CA ASP A 131 -11.93 -3.83 -5.01
C ASP A 131 -11.54 -2.93 -3.83
N TRP A 132 -10.28 -2.48 -3.84
CA TRP A 132 -9.64 -1.71 -2.78
C TRP A 132 -9.46 -0.25 -3.17
N PHE A 133 -9.76 0.66 -2.24
CA PHE A 133 -9.71 2.09 -2.51
C PHE A 133 -8.93 2.84 -1.44
N HIS A 134 -8.13 3.82 -1.86
CA HIS A 134 -7.54 4.77 -0.93
C HIS A 134 -8.64 5.69 -0.37
N PRO A 135 -8.67 5.95 0.94
CA PRO A 135 -9.56 6.92 1.57
C PRO A 135 -9.58 8.27 0.83
N SER A 136 -8.41 8.82 0.55
CA SER A 136 -8.25 10.10 -0.15
C SER A 136 -8.85 10.08 -1.57
N CYS A 137 -8.73 8.96 -2.28
CA CYS A 137 -9.34 8.79 -3.60
C CYS A 137 -10.87 8.77 -3.49
N MET A 138 -11.43 8.26 -2.40
CA MET A 138 -12.87 8.24 -2.17
C MET A 138 -13.41 9.51 -1.48
N GLY A 139 -12.58 10.53 -1.29
CA GLY A 139 -12.99 11.79 -0.66
C GLY A 139 -13.25 11.65 0.84
N MET A 140 -12.64 10.66 1.50
CA MET A 140 -12.72 10.46 2.95
C MET A 140 -11.34 10.60 3.59
N SER A 141 -11.33 11.01 4.86
CA SER A 141 -10.13 11.01 5.68
C SER A 141 -9.79 9.61 6.18
N ILE A 142 -8.54 9.43 6.62
CA ILE A 142 -8.09 8.15 7.23
C ILE A 142 -8.90 7.84 8.49
N ASP A 143 -9.24 8.84 9.30
CA ASP A 143 -9.98 8.66 10.55
C ASP A 143 -11.44 8.27 10.31
N GLU A 144 -12.06 8.79 9.25
CA GLU A 144 -13.39 8.35 8.82
C GLU A 144 -13.33 6.91 8.30
N ALA A 145 -12.37 6.60 7.43
CA ALA A 145 -12.19 5.27 6.86
C ALA A 145 -12.01 4.18 7.93
N LYS A 146 -11.28 4.47 9.02
CA LYS A 146 -11.08 3.56 10.15
C LYS A 146 -12.34 3.30 10.98
N LYS A 147 -13.33 4.19 10.91
CA LYS A 147 -14.60 4.07 11.66
C LYS A 147 -15.72 3.44 10.83
N LEU A 148 -15.50 3.19 9.54
CA LEU A 148 -16.47 2.53 8.68
C LEU A 148 -16.54 1.04 9.01
N GLU A 149 -17.74 0.56 9.35
CA GLU A 149 -18.01 -0.88 9.47
C GLU A 149 -18.30 -1.50 8.10
N HIS A 150 -19.02 -0.77 7.24
CA HIS A 150 -19.37 -1.15 5.88
C HIS A 150 -18.98 -0.04 4.91
N PHE A 151 -18.36 -0.41 3.79
CA PHE A 151 -17.94 0.55 2.76
C PHE A 151 -18.44 0.13 1.38
N LEU A 152 -19.08 1.06 0.67
CA LEU A 152 -19.44 0.94 -0.74
C LEU A 152 -18.74 2.06 -1.52
N CYS A 153 -18.13 1.71 -2.66
CA CYS A 153 -17.54 2.69 -3.56
C CYS A 153 -18.64 3.52 -4.24
N SER A 154 -18.27 4.64 -4.86
CA SER A 154 -19.21 5.55 -5.52
C SER A 154 -20.08 4.86 -6.57
N ASP A 155 -19.51 3.91 -7.32
CA ASP A 155 -20.24 3.18 -8.36
C ASP A 155 -21.25 2.19 -7.75
N CYS A 156 -20.87 1.44 -6.71
CA CYS A 156 -21.76 0.50 -6.03
C CYS A 156 -22.83 1.22 -5.21
N SER A 157 -22.51 2.34 -4.58
CA SER A 157 -23.49 3.15 -3.84
C SER A 157 -24.55 3.74 -4.78
N ALA A 158 -24.17 4.18 -5.98
CA ALA A 158 -25.12 4.67 -6.97
C ALA A 158 -26.04 3.56 -7.50
N GLN A 159 -25.54 2.33 -7.62
CA GLN A 159 -26.34 1.17 -8.03
C GLN A 159 -27.33 0.74 -6.94
N ASP A 160 -26.91 0.72 -5.66
CA ASP A 160 -27.77 0.34 -4.54
C ASP A 160 -28.99 1.28 -4.40
N GLU A 161 -28.79 2.60 -4.56
CA GLU A 161 -29.88 3.57 -4.56
C GLU A 161 -30.82 3.43 -5.77
N ALA A 162 -30.31 2.96 -6.92
CA ALA A 162 -31.11 2.71 -8.12
C ALA A 162 -31.95 1.41 -8.01
N ASP A 163 -31.42 0.40 -7.32
CA ASP A 163 -32.11 -0.88 -7.09
C ASP A 163 -33.05 -0.86 -5.87
N ARG A 164 -33.04 0.23 -5.08
CA ARG A 164 -33.93 0.39 -3.93
C ARG A 164 -35.38 0.49 -4.43
N PRO A 165 -36.26 -0.47 -4.13
CA PRO A 165 -37.64 -0.40 -4.59
C PRO A 165 -38.31 0.84 -3.99
N LEU A 166 -38.94 1.65 -4.84
CA LEU A 166 -39.82 2.75 -4.47
C LEU A 166 -40.98 2.23 -3.61
N ASN A 167 -40.75 2.04 -2.31
CA ASN A 167 -41.81 1.81 -1.34
C ASN A 167 -41.39 2.26 0.07
N SER A 168 -41.42 3.58 0.26
CA SER A 168 -41.83 4.14 1.56
C SER A 168 -42.56 5.45 1.30
N PHE A 169 -43.88 5.32 1.18
CA PHE A 169 -44.80 6.44 1.28
C PHE A 169 -44.53 7.18 2.59
N HIS A 170 -44.47 8.51 2.51
CA HIS A 170 -44.61 9.41 3.63
C HIS A 170 -45.71 8.96 4.60
N ALA A 171 -45.35 8.60 5.83
CA ALA A 171 -46.26 8.69 6.96
C ALA A 171 -46.10 10.08 7.58
N ARG A 172 -46.90 11.06 7.11
CA ARG A 172 -47.21 12.23 7.94
C ARG A 172 -47.97 11.72 9.17
N PRO A 173 -47.66 12.16 10.40
CA PRO A 173 -48.46 11.80 11.56
C PRO A 173 -49.87 12.36 11.38
N ALA A 174 -50.88 11.51 11.54
CA ALA A 174 -52.27 11.90 11.60
C ALA A 174 -52.50 12.77 12.85
N ALA A 175 -53.01 13.98 12.65
CA ALA A 175 -53.57 14.79 13.73
C ALA A 175 -55.03 14.39 13.95
N GLU A 176 -55.35 14.02 15.19
CA GLU A 176 -56.68 13.64 15.68
C GLU A 176 -57.64 14.83 15.86
N PRO A 177 -58.96 14.58 16.03
CA PRO A 177 -60.04 15.52 15.71
C PRO A 177 -60.42 16.43 16.87
N THR A 178 -60.85 17.66 16.55
CA THR A 178 -61.66 18.49 17.47
C THR A 178 -62.98 18.90 16.80
N LYS A 179 -64.08 18.68 17.54
CA LYS A 179 -65.46 19.05 17.19
C LYS A 179 -65.76 20.52 17.53
N ALA A 180 -66.85 20.99 16.92
CA ALA A 180 -67.64 22.22 17.16
C ALA A 180 -67.06 23.49 16.49
N GLU A 181 -67.82 24.38 15.85
CA GLU A 181 -69.25 24.70 15.96
C GLU A 181 -69.77 25.44 14.71
N SER A 182 -71.05 25.79 14.74
CA SER A 182 -71.97 26.06 13.63
C SER A 182 -72.03 27.49 13.06
N LYS A 183 -72.70 27.59 11.89
CA LYS A 183 -73.33 28.77 11.22
C LYS A 183 -72.35 29.67 10.43
N ARG A 184 -72.60 30.06 9.18
CA ARG A 184 -73.79 30.73 8.63
C ARG A 184 -73.74 30.78 7.08
N ARG A 185 -74.92 30.76 6.47
CA ARG A 185 -75.26 30.76 5.02
C ARG A 185 -74.88 32.04 4.24
N LYS A 186 -74.64 31.82 2.93
CA LYS A 186 -75.03 32.56 1.70
C LYS A 186 -74.68 34.06 1.59
N ARG A 187 -74.03 34.43 0.48
CA ARG A 187 -74.68 34.73 -0.81
C ARG A 187 -73.72 34.48 -1.96
#